data_AF-A0A518FPX6-F1
#
_entry.id   AF-A0A518FPX6-F1
#
_cell.length_a   1.000
_cell.length_b   1.000
_cell.length_c   1.000
_cell.angle_alpha   90.00
_cell.angle_beta   90.00
_cell.angle_gamma   90.00
#
_symmetry.space_group_name_H-M   'P 1'
#
loop_
_entity.id
_entity.type
_entity.pdbx_description
1 polymer ?
#
loop_
_entity_poly.entity_id
_entity_poly.type
_entity_poly.pdbx_seq_one_letter_code
_entity_poly.pdbx_strand_id
1 'polypeptide(L)'
;MHYFILCSLLSLLCLAGCKDGAVPEQTASLSTQGSGEFSSIPLEEGRKADETDLEYLRRRGGVYPIQPEKGDGYYFSNYFDYCTEDELPLLSQVKGLREFYMYDGNSFSPAGWKQIGQIPELEIMKVSCRAVTNDHLLELRGMAQLKDLHITNRDTKQSSISDQGLQVLSSLPALRRLVLHSSALNVRACELIGECTELRALELWGPITDECLKPLGKLKNLRHLVVVGTFSDAGLEQLSGLKQLTRLVLHSDHMTGSGLNSFAEASELREVAFSGSPAGNATLSQLGQLPSLAVLNLSSPSVNDAVLQTMPDLPQLEALSLKNSTITDKGLDALVHVKNLRELDLQSTEITNAGLPRLEPLQHLRLLVLGNPVNTELITGDGLEPLTKLLRLEVLDVNRVNDDKLDLRPLARCPSLMEVNLSIRSADASKRWQEVQAERPRLKLVQEIIPVTRYLNKYHTTYGEIP
;
A
#
# COMPACT_ATOMS: atom_id res chain seq x y z
N MET A 1 18.50 3.15 23.08
CA MET A 1 19.90 3.00 22.64
C MET A 1 20.31 1.56 22.25
N HIS A 2 19.62 0.50 22.70
CA HIS A 2 19.94 -0.88 22.27
C HIS A 2 19.27 -1.32 20.94
N TYR A 3 18.31 -0.57 20.42
CA TYR A 3 17.62 -0.87 19.14
C TYR A 3 18.40 -0.40 17.89
N PHE A 4 19.27 0.60 18.01
CA PHE A 4 20.06 1.13 16.88
C PHE A 4 21.26 0.24 16.51
N ILE A 5 21.74 -0.59 17.46
CA ILE A 5 22.91 -1.46 17.27
C ILE A 5 22.51 -2.79 16.58
N LEU A 6 21.27 -3.28 16.77
CA LEU A 6 20.82 -4.51 16.10
C LEU A 6 20.57 -4.32 14.59
N CYS A 7 20.11 -3.13 14.17
CA CYS A 7 19.88 -2.84 12.74
C CYS A 7 21.16 -2.59 11.93
N SER A 8 22.27 -2.24 12.60
CA SER A 8 23.56 -1.99 11.93
C SER A 8 24.46 -3.23 11.84
N LEU A 9 24.19 -4.28 12.63
CA LEU A 9 24.91 -5.56 12.55
C LEU A 9 24.34 -6.52 11.48
N LEU A 10 23.05 -6.40 11.13
CA LEU A 10 22.43 -7.19 10.06
C LEU A 10 22.83 -6.73 8.64
N SER A 11 23.26 -5.47 8.47
CA SER A 11 23.74 -4.94 7.20
C SER A 11 25.22 -5.24 6.91
N LEU A 12 26.01 -5.63 7.93
CA LEU A 12 27.43 -6.00 7.78
C LEU A 12 27.67 -7.50 7.52
N LEU A 13 26.68 -8.37 7.77
CA LEU A 13 26.79 -9.82 7.51
C LEU A 13 26.29 -10.26 6.12
N CYS A 14 25.66 -9.37 5.33
CA CYS A 14 25.27 -9.66 3.95
C CYS A 14 26.33 -9.27 2.89
N LEU A 15 27.46 -8.66 3.29
CA LEU A 15 28.54 -8.25 2.36
C LEU A 15 29.78 -9.16 2.38
N ALA A 16 29.75 -10.27 3.11
CA ALA A 16 30.87 -11.21 3.17
C ALA A 16 30.43 -12.64 2.81
N GLY A 17 30.13 -12.87 1.54
CA GLY A 17 30.06 -14.25 1.01
C GLY A 17 29.04 -14.47 -0.09
N CYS A 18 29.30 -13.96 -1.30
CA CYS A 18 28.89 -14.61 -2.54
C CYS A 18 29.81 -14.13 -3.67
N LYS A 19 30.71 -15.01 -4.10
CA LYS A 19 31.43 -14.91 -5.37
C LYS A 19 30.50 -15.39 -6.48
N ASP A 20 30.57 -14.71 -7.62
CA ASP A 20 30.30 -15.16 -8.98
C ASP A 20 29.20 -16.21 -9.18
N GLY A 21 28.03 -15.75 -9.63
CA GLY A 21 26.97 -16.59 -10.18
C GLY A 21 25.95 -15.75 -10.92
N ALA A 22 25.98 -15.79 -12.25
CA ALA A 22 25.11 -15.05 -13.15
C ALA A 22 23.61 -15.32 -12.87
N VAL A 23 22.80 -14.25 -12.89
CA VAL A 23 21.33 -14.32 -12.87
C VAL A 23 20.82 -14.14 -14.31
N PRO A 24 19.81 -14.90 -14.78
CA PRO A 24 19.41 -14.93 -16.17
C PRO A 24 18.58 -13.70 -16.56
N GLU A 25 18.92 -13.09 -17.70
CA GLU A 25 18.07 -12.14 -18.40
C GLU A 25 16.77 -12.82 -18.85
N GLN A 26 15.64 -12.35 -18.32
CA GLN A 26 14.35 -12.45 -19.03
C GLN A 26 13.96 -11.04 -19.47
N THR A 27 14.55 -10.63 -20.59
CA THR A 27 14.09 -9.52 -21.39
C THR A 27 12.82 -9.95 -22.13
N ALA A 28 11.70 -9.31 -21.83
CA ALA A 28 10.56 -9.32 -22.74
C ALA A 28 10.97 -8.51 -23.98
N SER A 29 11.30 -9.21 -25.06
CA SER A 29 11.65 -8.64 -26.35
C SER A 29 10.42 -8.02 -27.02
N LEU A 30 10.24 -6.71 -26.85
CA LEU A 30 9.52 -5.91 -27.83
C LEU A 30 10.50 -5.62 -28.98
N SER A 31 10.30 -6.32 -30.09
CA SER A 31 11.07 -6.15 -31.32
C SER A 31 10.95 -4.72 -31.85
N THR A 32 11.98 -3.91 -31.67
CA THR A 32 12.17 -2.65 -32.39
C THR A 32 13.09 -2.88 -33.59
N GLN A 33 12.55 -3.47 -34.66
CA GLN A 33 13.18 -3.29 -35.97
C GLN A 33 12.87 -1.86 -36.43
N GLY A 34 13.83 -0.97 -36.22
CA GLY A 34 13.77 0.43 -36.61
C GLY A 34 15.08 1.12 -36.24
N SER A 35 16.16 0.79 -36.96
CA SER A 35 17.39 1.56 -36.98
C SER A 35 17.11 2.93 -37.62
N GLY A 36 16.72 3.90 -36.80
CA GLY A 36 16.71 5.31 -37.14
C GLY A 36 17.56 6.05 -36.12
N GLU A 37 18.68 6.62 -36.57
CA GLU A 37 19.49 7.58 -35.83
C GLU A 37 18.63 8.82 -35.54
N PHE A 38 17.98 8.86 -34.39
CA PHE A 38 17.55 10.11 -33.78
C PHE A 38 18.46 10.33 -32.57
N SER A 39 19.59 10.99 -32.81
CA SER A 39 20.31 11.67 -31.74
C SER A 39 19.30 12.57 -31.02
N SER A 40 19.33 12.62 -29.69
CA SER A 40 18.63 13.63 -28.88
C SER A 40 18.63 14.95 -29.64
N ILE A 41 17.46 15.43 -30.09
CA ILE A 41 17.39 16.70 -30.83
C ILE A 41 17.60 17.78 -29.77
N PRO A 42 18.76 18.46 -29.72
CA PRO A 42 18.97 19.49 -28.73
C PRO A 42 17.98 20.61 -29.04
N LEU A 43 17.21 21.02 -28.04
CA LEU A 43 16.40 22.23 -28.17
C LEU A 43 17.35 23.41 -28.09
N GLU A 44 17.69 23.98 -29.24
CA GLU A 44 18.37 25.28 -29.26
C GLU A 44 17.45 26.33 -28.60
N GLU A 45 18.04 27.17 -27.75
CA GLU A 45 17.34 28.19 -26.98
C GLU A 45 16.51 29.10 -27.93
N GLY A 46 15.18 29.06 -27.80
CA GLY A 46 14.25 29.85 -28.61
C GLY A 46 13.61 29.14 -29.82
N ARG A 47 13.95 27.88 -30.12
CA ARG A 47 13.23 27.06 -31.12
C ARG A 47 11.87 26.61 -30.55
N LYS A 48 10.79 26.78 -31.32
CA LYS A 48 9.47 26.21 -30.98
C LYS A 48 9.45 24.72 -31.32
N ALA A 49 8.86 23.92 -30.43
CA ALA A 49 8.68 22.49 -30.66
C ALA A 49 7.76 22.23 -31.87
N ASP A 50 8.02 21.15 -32.59
CA ASP A 50 7.18 20.69 -33.69
C ASP A 50 6.61 19.27 -33.43
N GLU A 51 5.79 18.76 -34.36
CA GLU A 51 5.12 17.45 -34.21
C GLU A 51 6.13 16.30 -34.09
N THR A 52 7.35 16.48 -34.59
CA THR A 52 8.44 15.50 -34.49
C THR A 52 8.96 15.38 -33.06
N ASP A 53 9.07 16.50 -32.33
CA ASP A 53 9.50 16.54 -30.93
C ASP A 53 8.44 15.90 -30.01
N LEU A 54 7.16 16.12 -30.31
CA LEU A 54 6.04 15.48 -29.62
C LEU A 54 5.99 13.97 -29.89
N GLU A 55 6.28 13.55 -31.12
CA GLU A 55 6.35 12.13 -31.48
C GLU A 55 7.58 11.45 -30.86
N TYR A 56 8.70 12.17 -30.70
CA TYR A 56 9.86 11.71 -29.94
C TYR A 56 9.50 11.44 -28.47
N LEU A 57 8.84 12.40 -27.79
CA LEU A 57 8.42 12.23 -26.40
C LEU A 57 7.43 11.06 -26.23
N ARG A 58 6.48 10.91 -27.16
CA ARG A 58 5.51 9.80 -27.18
C ARG A 58 6.13 8.43 -27.49
N ARG A 59 7.23 8.37 -28.26
CA ARG A 59 7.87 7.11 -28.69
C ARG A 59 9.07 6.69 -27.84
N ARG A 60 9.79 7.65 -27.22
CA ARG A 60 11.03 7.40 -26.46
C ARG A 60 11.17 8.19 -25.15
N GLY A 61 10.46 9.32 -24.97
CA GLY A 61 10.69 10.28 -23.89
C GLY A 61 9.77 10.18 -22.68
N GLY A 62 9.41 8.97 -22.24
CA GLY A 62 8.68 8.76 -20.98
C GLY A 62 7.21 9.22 -20.98
N VAL A 63 6.64 9.66 -22.11
CA VAL A 63 5.21 10.00 -22.24
C VAL A 63 4.44 8.80 -22.78
N TYR A 64 3.43 8.37 -22.05
CA TYR A 64 2.66 7.17 -22.33
C TYR A 64 1.15 7.49 -22.30
N PRO A 65 0.33 6.80 -23.10
CA PRO A 65 -1.12 6.94 -22.99
C PRO A 65 -1.58 6.43 -21.62
N ILE A 66 -2.51 7.15 -21.00
CA ILE A 66 -3.28 6.61 -19.89
C ILE A 66 -4.04 5.40 -20.44
N GLN A 67 -3.98 4.25 -19.76
CA GLN A 67 -4.61 3.02 -20.23
C GLN A 67 -6.05 3.29 -20.71
N PRO A 68 -6.52 2.70 -21.82
CA PRO A 68 -7.77 3.08 -22.50
C PRO A 68 -9.01 3.11 -21.58
N GLU A 69 -8.98 2.31 -20.51
CA GLU A 69 -10.04 2.13 -19.52
C GLU A 69 -10.01 3.15 -18.36
N LYS A 70 -8.93 3.96 -18.25
CA LYS A 70 -8.78 5.05 -17.28
C LYS A 70 -9.04 6.46 -17.85
N GLY A 71 -9.28 6.57 -19.16
CA GLY A 71 -9.71 7.81 -19.84
C GLY A 71 -8.74 8.34 -20.89
N ASP A 72 -9.16 9.38 -21.62
CA ASP A 72 -8.34 10.07 -22.61
C ASP A 72 -7.24 10.92 -21.93
N GLY A 73 -5.99 10.72 -22.33
CA GLY A 73 -4.86 11.54 -21.87
C GLY A 73 -3.52 10.80 -21.86
N TYR A 74 -2.48 11.50 -21.42
CA TYR A 74 -1.12 11.01 -21.32
C TYR A 74 -0.60 11.15 -19.89
N TYR A 75 0.30 10.26 -19.50
CA TYR A 75 1.15 10.42 -18.33
C TYR A 75 2.62 10.50 -18.74
N PHE A 76 3.41 11.23 -17.97
CA PHE A 76 4.85 11.27 -18.07
C PHE A 76 5.48 10.52 -16.88
N SER A 77 6.50 9.69 -17.14
CA SER A 77 7.28 9.00 -16.10
C SER A 77 8.77 9.15 -16.34
N ASN A 78 9.46 9.72 -15.36
CA ASN A 78 10.91 9.88 -15.37
C ASN A 78 11.64 8.74 -14.64
N TYR A 79 11.22 7.49 -14.87
CA TYR A 79 11.81 6.33 -14.19
C TYR A 79 13.22 5.98 -14.71
N PHE A 80 13.58 6.45 -15.90
CA PHE A 80 14.80 6.03 -16.61
C PHE A 80 15.63 7.22 -17.13
N ASP A 81 15.51 8.39 -16.49
CA ASP A 81 16.28 9.60 -16.82
C ASP A 81 16.09 10.07 -18.27
N TYR A 82 14.95 9.72 -18.90
CA TYR A 82 14.67 10.02 -20.31
C TYR A 82 14.34 11.49 -20.60
N CYS A 83 14.28 12.33 -19.56
CA CYS A 83 14.02 13.76 -19.69
C CYS A 83 14.96 14.54 -18.78
N THR A 84 15.70 15.46 -19.37
CA THR A 84 16.53 16.47 -18.71
C THR A 84 15.70 17.72 -18.38
N GLU A 85 16.23 18.63 -17.55
CA GLU A 85 15.54 19.90 -17.24
C GLU A 85 15.30 20.76 -18.49
N ASP A 86 16.21 20.71 -19.46
CA ASP A 86 16.12 21.48 -20.72
C ASP A 86 14.96 21.01 -21.60
N GLU A 87 14.48 19.78 -21.41
CA GLU A 87 13.38 19.18 -22.17
C GLU A 87 12.00 19.39 -21.51
N LEU A 88 11.95 19.82 -20.24
CA LEU A 88 10.68 20.09 -19.53
C LEU A 88 9.75 21.11 -20.23
N PRO A 89 10.25 22.18 -20.89
CA PRO A 89 9.41 23.09 -21.67
C PRO A 89 8.68 22.43 -22.86
N LEU A 90 9.09 21.23 -23.30
CA LEU A 90 8.34 20.47 -24.29
C LEU A 90 7.12 19.78 -23.67
N LEU A 91 7.24 19.29 -22.44
CA LEU A 91 6.16 18.59 -21.76
C LEU A 91 4.93 19.50 -21.56
N SER A 92 5.13 20.79 -21.33
CA SER A 92 4.03 21.77 -21.24
C SER A 92 3.26 21.96 -22.55
N GLN A 93 3.85 21.57 -23.69
CA GLN A 93 3.22 21.63 -25.01
C GLN A 93 2.46 20.34 -25.36
N VAL A 94 2.64 19.26 -24.59
CA VAL A 94 1.92 18.00 -24.77
C VAL A 94 0.47 18.16 -24.30
N LYS A 95 -0.43 18.38 -25.26
CA LYS A 95 -1.89 18.40 -25.01
C LYS A 95 -2.34 17.07 -24.42
N GLY A 96 -3.17 17.10 -23.38
CA GLY A 96 -3.64 15.89 -22.70
C GLY A 96 -2.69 15.31 -21.68
N LEU A 97 -1.54 15.95 -21.37
CA LEU A 97 -0.66 15.48 -20.29
C LEU A 97 -1.29 15.76 -18.93
N ARG A 98 -1.76 14.70 -18.26
CA ARG A 98 -2.54 14.79 -17.01
C ARG A 98 -1.80 14.27 -15.79
N GLU A 99 -0.84 13.37 -15.96
CA GLU A 99 -0.13 12.76 -14.83
C GLU A 99 1.38 12.90 -15.00
N PHE A 100 2.08 13.21 -13.91
CA PHE A 100 3.52 13.39 -13.88
C PHE A 100 4.12 12.56 -12.74
N TYR A 101 4.98 11.63 -13.10
CA TYR A 101 5.64 10.70 -12.20
C TYR A 101 7.15 10.93 -12.20
N MET A 102 7.70 11.18 -11.02
CA MET A 102 9.13 11.34 -10.80
C MET A 102 9.58 10.34 -9.74
N TYR A 103 10.48 9.45 -10.14
CA TYR A 103 11.06 8.42 -9.29
C TYR A 103 12.57 8.60 -9.20
N ASP A 104 13.20 7.75 -8.39
CA ASP A 104 14.60 7.76 -7.96
C ASP A 104 15.62 8.25 -9.01
N GLY A 105 16.67 8.95 -8.57
CA GLY A 105 17.76 9.44 -9.43
C GLY A 105 17.54 10.80 -10.10
N ASN A 106 16.28 11.20 -10.36
CA ASN A 106 15.97 12.38 -11.17
C ASN A 106 15.34 13.54 -10.40
N SER A 107 16.03 14.10 -9.41
CA SER A 107 15.52 15.31 -8.74
C SER A 107 15.69 16.52 -9.65
N PHE A 108 14.60 16.98 -10.27
CA PHE A 108 14.57 18.30 -10.90
C PHE A 108 14.71 19.40 -9.85
N SER A 109 15.46 20.44 -10.19
CA SER A 109 15.62 21.66 -9.43
C SER A 109 14.29 22.41 -9.27
N PRO A 110 14.23 23.45 -8.41
CA PRO A 110 13.07 24.35 -8.38
C PRO A 110 12.77 24.97 -9.76
N ALA A 111 13.80 25.27 -10.57
CA ALA A 111 13.57 25.77 -11.93
C ALA A 111 12.88 24.72 -12.83
N GLY A 112 13.21 23.44 -12.67
CA GLY A 112 12.49 22.36 -13.33
C GLY A 112 11.03 22.24 -12.85
N TRP A 113 10.77 22.34 -11.55
CA TRP A 113 9.39 22.35 -11.01
C TRP A 113 8.58 23.54 -11.53
N LYS A 114 9.20 24.69 -11.75
CA LYS A 114 8.56 25.83 -12.39
C LYS A 114 8.08 25.53 -13.80
N GLN A 115 8.83 24.72 -14.55
CA GLN A 115 8.38 24.28 -15.88
C GLN A 115 7.25 23.26 -15.79
N ILE A 116 7.31 22.34 -14.82
CA ILE A 116 6.23 21.38 -14.53
C ILE A 116 4.94 22.14 -14.13
N GLY A 117 5.07 23.20 -13.33
CA GLY A 117 3.96 24.06 -12.91
C GLY A 117 3.26 24.80 -14.06
N GLN A 118 3.87 24.85 -15.25
CA GLN A 118 3.29 25.44 -16.45
C GLN A 118 2.49 24.44 -17.30
N ILE A 119 2.46 23.15 -16.94
CA ILE A 119 1.68 22.13 -17.66
C ILE A 119 0.18 22.37 -17.36
N PRO A 120 -0.63 22.80 -18.34
CA PRO A 120 -1.96 23.37 -18.07
C PRO A 120 -3.01 22.35 -17.64
N GLU A 121 -2.88 21.10 -18.08
CA GLU A 121 -3.84 20.01 -17.84
C GLU A 121 -3.37 19.04 -16.75
N LEU A 122 -2.29 19.37 -16.01
CA LEU A 122 -1.74 18.46 -15.02
C LEU A 122 -2.67 18.29 -13.82
N GLU A 123 -3.11 17.05 -13.59
CA GLU A 123 -4.05 16.68 -12.53
C GLU A 123 -3.38 15.88 -11.41
N ILE A 124 -2.35 15.10 -11.73
CA ILE A 124 -1.68 14.19 -10.80
C ILE A 124 -0.18 14.43 -10.86
N MET A 125 0.44 14.69 -9.72
CA MET A 125 1.89 14.79 -9.59
C MET A 125 2.36 13.88 -8.46
N LYS A 126 3.13 12.83 -8.83
CA LYS A 126 3.73 11.90 -7.86
C LYS A 126 5.24 12.00 -7.92
N VAL A 127 5.83 12.36 -6.79
CA VAL A 127 7.25 12.61 -6.64
C VAL A 127 7.79 11.76 -5.50
N SER A 128 8.73 10.89 -5.83
CA SER A 128 9.62 10.26 -4.87
C SER A 128 11.05 10.64 -5.21
N CYS A 129 11.63 11.57 -4.45
CA CYS A 129 13.00 12.03 -4.69
C CYS A 129 13.78 12.16 -3.39
N ARG A 130 15.09 12.46 -3.52
CA ARG A 130 15.99 12.59 -2.38
C ARG A 130 15.54 13.69 -1.43
N ALA A 131 15.27 14.89 -1.95
CA ALA A 131 14.85 16.03 -1.14
C ALA A 131 14.00 17.04 -1.94
N VAL A 132 12.69 17.07 -1.69
CA VAL A 132 11.83 18.21 -1.99
C VAL A 132 12.06 19.28 -0.92
N THR A 133 12.14 20.54 -1.34
CA THR A 133 12.37 21.73 -0.49
C THR A 133 11.19 22.70 -0.58
N ASN A 134 11.23 23.78 0.20
CA ASN A 134 10.26 24.88 0.06
C ASN A 134 10.23 25.48 -1.34
N ASP A 135 11.39 25.69 -1.96
CA ASP A 135 11.48 26.30 -3.28
C ASP A 135 10.75 25.46 -4.33
N HIS A 136 10.90 24.14 -4.28
CA HIS A 136 10.13 23.24 -5.14
C HIS A 136 8.62 23.43 -4.96
N LEU A 137 8.11 23.40 -3.71
CA LEU A 137 6.69 23.56 -3.43
C LEU A 137 6.14 24.90 -3.93
N LEU A 138 6.90 25.99 -3.78
CA LEU A 138 6.47 27.32 -4.21
C LEU A 138 6.18 27.40 -5.71
N GLU A 139 6.84 26.57 -6.52
CA GLU A 139 6.66 26.53 -7.97
C GLU A 139 5.37 25.81 -8.41
N LEU A 140 4.67 25.13 -7.48
CA LEU A 140 3.34 24.57 -7.73
C LEU A 140 2.23 25.64 -7.63
N ARG A 141 2.57 26.89 -7.26
CA ARG A 141 1.57 27.95 -7.09
C ARG A 141 0.83 28.20 -8.40
N GLY A 142 -0.50 28.19 -8.33
CA GLY A 142 -1.36 28.50 -9.47
C GLY A 142 -1.70 27.30 -10.36
N MET A 143 -1.27 26.08 -10.00
CA MET A 143 -1.69 24.86 -10.69
C MET A 143 -3.18 24.56 -10.43
N ALA A 144 -4.04 25.13 -11.26
CA ALA A 144 -5.49 25.12 -11.06
C ALA A 144 -6.14 23.74 -11.23
N GLN A 145 -5.50 22.82 -11.95
CA GLN A 145 -6.03 21.47 -12.22
C GLN A 145 -5.45 20.38 -11.33
N LEU A 146 -4.44 20.70 -10.50
CA LEU A 146 -3.75 19.69 -9.69
C LEU A 146 -4.67 19.17 -8.58
N LYS A 147 -5.07 17.90 -8.70
CA LYS A 147 -6.02 17.18 -7.82
C LYS A 147 -5.32 16.23 -6.86
N ASP A 148 -4.24 15.59 -7.29
CA ASP A 148 -3.49 14.61 -6.50
C ASP A 148 -2.02 15.00 -6.46
N LEU A 149 -1.53 15.31 -5.26
CA LEU A 149 -0.13 15.60 -5.00
C LEU A 149 0.44 14.56 -4.04
N HIS A 150 1.41 13.79 -4.50
CA HIS A 150 2.15 12.83 -3.69
C HIS A 150 3.62 13.23 -3.64
N ILE A 151 4.12 13.55 -2.44
CA ILE A 151 5.52 13.86 -2.18
C ILE A 151 6.06 12.91 -1.11
N THR A 152 7.05 12.10 -1.49
CA THR A 152 7.82 11.24 -0.59
C THR A 152 9.29 11.63 -0.61
N ASN A 153 9.80 12.15 0.51
CA ASN A 153 11.21 12.49 0.69
C ASN A 153 12.00 11.32 1.28
N ARG A 154 13.05 10.89 0.58
CA ARG A 154 13.92 9.79 1.07
C ARG A 154 14.99 10.25 2.07
N ASP A 155 15.52 11.45 1.91
CA ASP A 155 16.52 12.03 2.81
C ASP A 155 15.86 13.04 3.76
N THR A 156 15.39 12.53 4.90
CA THR A 156 14.71 13.32 5.94
C THR A 156 15.61 14.33 6.66
N LYS A 157 16.94 14.27 6.43
CA LYS A 157 17.91 15.23 6.97
C LYS A 157 18.14 16.40 6.03
N GLN A 158 17.92 16.21 4.73
CA GLN A 158 18.10 17.23 3.69
C GLN A 158 16.77 17.85 3.21
N SER A 159 15.63 17.22 3.48
CA SER A 159 14.33 17.80 3.16
C SER A 159 14.04 19.04 4.01
N SER A 160 13.90 20.20 3.36
CA SER A 160 13.66 21.49 4.02
C SER A 160 12.22 22.00 3.86
N ILE A 161 11.27 21.13 3.54
CA ILE A 161 9.84 21.51 3.56
C ILE A 161 9.54 22.04 4.96
N SER A 162 9.11 23.28 5.06
CA SER A 162 8.62 23.92 6.27
C SER A 162 7.26 24.53 6.00
N ASP A 163 6.72 25.22 6.99
CA ASP A 163 5.44 25.93 6.91
C ASP A 163 5.38 26.89 5.71
N GLN A 164 6.52 27.46 5.29
CA GLN A 164 6.59 28.36 4.13
C GLN A 164 6.27 27.64 2.81
N GLY A 165 6.83 26.45 2.60
CA GLY A 165 6.53 25.65 1.40
C GLY A 165 5.10 25.14 1.41
N LEU A 166 4.62 24.66 2.56
CA LEU A 166 3.26 24.10 2.68
C LEU A 166 2.15 25.13 2.54
N GLN A 167 2.44 26.42 2.71
CA GLN A 167 1.47 27.48 2.44
C GLN A 167 0.94 27.47 1.01
N VAL A 168 1.69 26.90 0.05
CA VAL A 168 1.21 26.76 -1.34
C VAL A 168 -0.02 25.86 -1.46
N LEU A 169 -0.16 24.86 -0.57
CA LEU A 169 -1.19 23.84 -0.69
C LEU A 169 -2.60 24.43 -0.61
N SER A 170 -2.80 25.43 0.25
CA SER A 170 -4.08 26.14 0.37
C SER A 170 -4.44 27.00 -0.85
N SER A 171 -3.48 27.25 -1.74
CA SER A 171 -3.70 27.97 -3.00
C SER A 171 -4.06 27.06 -4.18
N LEU A 172 -4.10 25.73 -3.99
CA LEU A 172 -4.43 24.76 -5.02
C LEU A 172 -5.94 24.43 -5.01
N PRO A 173 -6.77 25.03 -5.87
CA PRO A 173 -8.24 24.98 -5.74
C PRO A 173 -8.83 23.59 -6.03
N ALA A 174 -8.13 22.79 -6.85
CA ALA A 174 -8.56 21.45 -7.24
C ALA A 174 -8.03 20.35 -6.33
N LEU A 175 -7.19 20.64 -5.33
CA LEU A 175 -6.53 19.60 -4.54
C LEU A 175 -7.56 18.75 -3.77
N ARG A 176 -7.56 17.44 -4.03
CA ARG A 176 -8.45 16.45 -3.41
C ARG A 176 -7.68 15.33 -2.71
N ARG A 177 -6.44 15.08 -3.11
CA ARG A 177 -5.58 14.08 -2.50
C ARG A 177 -4.20 14.67 -2.19
N LEU A 178 -3.74 14.46 -0.97
CA LEU A 178 -2.41 14.84 -0.53
C LEU A 178 -1.74 13.65 0.16
N VAL A 179 -0.57 13.25 -0.34
CA VAL A 179 0.35 12.34 0.33
C VAL A 179 1.63 13.10 0.63
N LEU A 180 2.01 13.16 1.91
CA LEU A 180 3.21 13.87 2.33
C LEU A 180 3.95 13.08 3.40
N HIS A 181 5.15 12.61 3.06
CA HIS A 181 6.06 11.98 4.01
C HIS A 181 7.20 12.95 4.31
N SER A 182 7.24 13.49 5.53
CA SER A 182 8.19 14.53 5.91
C SER A 182 8.43 14.59 7.41
N SER A 183 9.71 14.73 7.79
CA SER A 183 10.15 14.98 9.17
C SER A 183 9.74 16.36 9.70
N ALA A 184 9.28 17.26 8.84
CA ALA A 184 8.89 18.61 9.19
C ALA A 184 7.38 18.80 9.45
N LEU A 185 6.60 17.71 9.43
CA LEU A 185 5.17 17.75 9.77
C LEU A 185 4.97 18.06 11.26
N ASN A 186 4.93 19.34 11.58
CA ASN A 186 4.65 19.90 12.90
C ASN A 186 3.19 20.42 12.98
N VAL A 187 2.81 21.04 14.11
CA VAL A 187 1.46 21.59 14.30
C VAL A 187 1.09 22.64 13.26
N ARG A 188 2.01 23.57 12.95
CA ARG A 188 1.80 24.65 11.99
C ARG A 188 1.65 24.12 10.55
N ALA A 189 2.42 23.10 10.18
CA ALA A 189 2.24 22.37 8.93
C ALA A 189 0.82 21.78 8.84
N CYS A 190 0.32 21.16 9.92
CA CYS A 190 -1.02 20.60 9.96
C CYS A 190 -2.12 21.67 9.95
N GLU A 191 -1.88 22.85 10.52
CA GLU A 191 -2.78 24.00 10.37
C GLU A 191 -2.98 24.39 8.90
N LEU A 192 -1.88 24.51 8.16
CA LEU A 192 -1.92 24.84 6.72
C LEU A 192 -2.62 23.76 5.90
N ILE A 193 -2.36 22.49 6.19
CA ILE A 193 -3.07 21.36 5.56
C ILE A 193 -4.55 21.38 5.92
N GLY A 194 -4.91 21.73 7.16
CA GLY A 194 -6.28 21.84 7.64
C GLY A 194 -7.13 22.91 6.92
N GLU A 195 -6.49 23.88 6.26
CA GLU A 195 -7.18 24.87 5.42
C GLU A 195 -7.55 24.32 4.02
N CYS A 196 -7.00 23.17 3.61
CA CYS A 196 -7.30 22.50 2.35
C CYS A 196 -8.62 21.70 2.44
N THR A 197 -9.73 22.38 2.76
CA THR A 197 -11.02 21.78 3.14
C THR A 197 -11.71 20.94 2.06
N GLU A 198 -11.24 21.03 0.82
CA GLU A 198 -11.69 20.21 -0.30
C GLU A 198 -11.04 18.80 -0.33
N LEU A 199 -10.04 18.53 0.51
CA LEU A 199 -9.38 17.23 0.57
C LEU A 199 -10.38 16.10 0.86
N ARG A 200 -10.24 15.02 0.07
CA ARG A 200 -10.97 13.76 0.19
C ARG A 200 -10.06 12.60 0.62
N ALA A 201 -8.77 12.71 0.35
CA ALA A 201 -7.78 11.74 0.78
C ALA A 201 -6.55 12.45 1.35
N LEU A 202 -6.14 12.06 2.56
CA LEU A 202 -4.97 12.60 3.23
C LEU A 202 -4.11 11.47 3.79
N GLU A 203 -2.84 11.48 3.44
CA GLU A 203 -1.82 10.57 3.97
C GLU A 203 -0.63 11.37 4.49
N LEU A 204 -0.38 11.27 5.79
CA LEU A 204 0.69 11.97 6.47
C LEU A 204 1.59 11.00 7.21
N TRP A 205 2.90 11.08 6.93
CA TRP A 205 3.93 10.36 7.69
C TRP A 205 4.98 11.34 8.21
N GLY A 206 5.01 11.50 9.53
CA GLY A 206 5.97 12.37 10.20
C GLY A 206 5.76 12.39 11.71
N PRO A 207 6.33 13.37 12.43
CA PRO A 207 6.14 13.53 13.87
C PRO A 207 4.76 14.13 14.22
N ILE A 208 3.68 13.49 13.73
CA ILE A 208 2.29 13.92 13.97
C ILE A 208 1.91 13.63 15.42
N THR A 209 1.62 14.66 16.20
CA THR A 209 1.17 14.58 17.61
C THR A 209 -0.34 14.85 17.74
N ASP A 210 -0.89 14.75 18.95
CA ASP A 210 -2.30 15.08 19.24
C ASP A 210 -2.66 16.52 18.80
N GLU A 211 -1.76 17.48 19.01
CA GLU A 211 -1.96 18.87 18.59
C GLU A 211 -2.02 19.01 17.07
N CYS A 212 -1.29 18.15 16.34
CA CYS A 212 -1.33 18.12 14.88
C CYS A 212 -2.67 17.62 14.34
N LEU A 213 -3.43 16.82 15.10
CA LEU A 213 -4.72 16.28 14.65
C LEU A 213 -5.86 17.31 14.74
N LYS A 214 -5.75 18.33 15.61
CA LYS A 214 -6.79 19.36 15.78
C LYS A 214 -7.15 20.09 14.48
N PRO A 215 -6.18 20.61 13.71
CA PRO A 215 -6.52 21.29 12.47
C PRO A 215 -7.02 20.33 11.38
N LEU A 216 -6.56 19.07 11.37
CA LEU A 216 -7.01 18.05 10.42
C LEU A 216 -8.48 17.69 10.62
N GLY A 217 -9.00 17.84 11.84
CA GLY A 217 -10.42 17.71 12.14
C GLY A 217 -11.32 18.67 11.34
N LYS A 218 -10.78 19.74 10.73
CA LYS A 218 -11.52 20.66 9.84
C LYS A 218 -11.87 20.06 8.48
N LEU A 219 -11.19 18.99 8.05
CA LEU A 219 -11.28 18.43 6.70
C LEU A 219 -12.52 17.53 6.51
N LYS A 220 -13.73 18.10 6.63
CA LYS A 220 -15.00 17.37 6.71
C LYS A 220 -15.37 16.54 5.47
N ASN A 221 -14.68 16.75 4.35
CA ASN A 221 -14.87 16.01 3.11
C ASN A 221 -13.95 14.78 2.98
N LEU A 222 -13.11 14.50 4.00
CA LEU A 222 -12.22 13.34 3.99
C LEU A 222 -13.01 12.03 3.94
N ARG A 223 -12.65 11.20 2.96
CA ARG A 223 -13.08 9.81 2.80
C ARG A 223 -11.97 8.82 3.13
N HIS A 224 -10.71 9.22 2.99
CA HIS A 224 -9.55 8.39 3.27
C HIS A 224 -8.56 9.16 4.15
N LEU A 225 -8.22 8.59 5.30
CA LEU A 225 -7.23 9.15 6.20
C LEU A 225 -6.20 8.10 6.57
N VAL A 226 -4.93 8.41 6.32
CA VAL A 226 -3.78 7.64 6.77
C VAL A 226 -2.89 8.56 7.59
N VAL A 227 -2.62 8.21 8.84
CA VAL A 227 -1.74 9.00 9.72
C VAL A 227 -0.75 8.08 10.41
N VAL A 228 0.54 8.37 10.20
CA VAL A 228 1.67 7.71 10.84
C VAL A 228 2.38 8.75 11.71
N GLY A 229 2.40 8.53 13.02
CA GLY A 229 2.99 9.49 13.96
C GLY A 229 2.98 9.03 15.43
N THR A 230 3.04 10.00 16.33
CA THR A 230 3.15 9.82 17.80
C THR A 230 1.98 10.50 18.51
N PHE A 231 0.76 10.02 18.24
CA PHE A 231 -0.49 10.54 18.79
C PHE A 231 -1.20 9.48 19.64
N SER A 232 -2.04 9.92 20.58
CA SER A 232 -2.79 9.12 21.52
C SER A 232 -4.29 9.07 21.15
N ASP A 233 -5.07 8.36 21.96
CA ASP A 233 -6.53 8.34 21.81
C ASP A 233 -7.16 9.74 21.94
N ALA A 234 -6.58 10.63 22.76
CA ALA A 234 -7.06 12.01 22.92
C ALA A 234 -6.87 12.86 21.66
N GLY A 235 -5.84 12.55 20.86
CA GLY A 235 -5.65 13.15 19.55
C GLY A 235 -6.75 12.74 18.57
N LEU A 236 -7.20 11.49 18.61
CA LEU A 236 -8.26 10.99 17.73
C LEU A 236 -9.63 11.61 18.01
N GLU A 237 -9.91 12.02 19.25
CA GLU A 237 -11.15 12.73 19.59
C GLU A 237 -11.32 14.02 18.77
N GLN A 238 -10.21 14.65 18.37
CA GLN A 238 -10.21 15.84 17.53
C GLN A 238 -10.67 15.57 16.09
N LEU A 239 -10.68 14.30 15.68
CA LEU A 239 -11.10 13.85 14.36
C LEU A 239 -12.56 13.37 14.32
N SER A 240 -13.29 13.47 15.44
CA SER A 240 -14.68 12.99 15.56
C SER A 240 -15.66 13.57 14.55
N GLY A 241 -15.36 14.76 14.03
CA GLY A 241 -16.18 15.39 13.00
C GLY A 241 -15.95 14.88 11.56
N LEU A 242 -15.05 13.93 11.33
CA LEU A 242 -14.75 13.35 10.00
C LEU A 242 -15.76 12.25 9.62
N LYS A 243 -17.04 12.62 9.54
CA LYS A 243 -18.16 11.66 9.41
C LYS A 243 -18.28 10.98 8.03
N GLN A 244 -17.57 11.49 7.02
CA GLN A 244 -17.56 10.92 5.66
C GLN A 244 -16.43 9.92 5.43
N LEU A 245 -15.67 9.56 6.48
CA LEU A 245 -14.59 8.60 6.35
C LEU A 245 -15.13 7.24 5.90
N THR A 246 -14.47 6.68 4.89
CA THR A 246 -14.68 5.32 4.37
C THR A 246 -13.50 4.41 4.71
N ARG A 247 -12.31 5.01 4.87
CA ARG A 247 -11.05 4.33 5.15
C ARG A 247 -10.23 5.09 6.18
N LEU A 248 -9.78 4.37 7.21
CA LEU A 248 -8.96 4.88 8.30
C LEU A 248 -7.78 3.94 8.55
N VAL A 249 -6.56 4.46 8.39
CA VAL A 249 -5.33 3.74 8.71
C VAL A 249 -4.54 4.56 9.71
N LEU A 250 -4.30 4.00 10.89
CA LEU A 250 -3.61 4.67 11.98
C LEU A 250 -2.38 3.87 12.39
N HIS A 251 -1.24 4.55 12.43
CA HIS A 251 -0.02 4.03 13.01
C HIS A 251 0.50 4.94 14.10
N SER A 252 0.42 4.48 15.34
CA SER A 252 1.08 5.13 16.47
C SER A 252 1.35 4.16 17.62
N ASP A 253 2.47 4.36 18.30
CA ASP A 253 2.86 3.57 19.47
C ASP A 253 2.26 4.09 20.79
N HIS A 254 1.45 5.16 20.76
CA HIS A 254 0.89 5.82 21.95
C HIS A 254 -0.63 5.63 22.12
N MET A 255 -1.28 4.90 21.22
CA MET A 255 -2.71 4.64 21.30
C MET A 255 -3.01 3.41 22.18
N THR A 256 -4.15 3.45 22.88
CA THR A 256 -4.70 2.29 23.61
C THR A 256 -5.86 1.64 22.87
N GLY A 257 -6.49 2.36 21.94
CA GLY A 257 -7.63 1.88 21.14
C GLY A 257 -8.97 2.52 21.47
N SER A 258 -9.08 3.15 22.64
CA SER A 258 -10.31 3.81 23.09
C SER A 258 -10.71 4.98 22.20
N GLY A 259 -9.76 5.60 21.50
CA GLY A 259 -9.98 6.74 20.60
C GLY A 259 -10.82 6.40 19.38
N LEU A 260 -11.07 5.12 19.09
CA LEU A 260 -11.93 4.70 17.97
C LEU A 260 -13.38 5.11 18.07
N ASN A 261 -13.87 5.36 19.29
CA ASN A 261 -15.23 5.85 19.50
C ASN A 261 -15.47 7.21 18.82
N SER A 262 -14.38 7.96 18.55
CA SER A 262 -14.43 9.19 17.77
C SER A 262 -15.05 8.97 16.39
N PHE A 263 -14.98 7.75 15.84
CA PHE A 263 -15.48 7.43 14.50
C PHE A 263 -16.82 6.67 14.51
N ALA A 264 -17.50 6.55 15.67
CA ALA A 264 -18.80 5.87 15.76
C ALA A 264 -19.88 6.51 14.88
N GLU A 265 -19.79 7.82 14.63
CA GLU A 265 -20.70 8.54 13.74
C GLU A 265 -20.29 8.52 12.25
N ALA A 266 -19.14 7.94 11.92
CA ALA A 266 -18.69 7.77 10.53
C ALA A 266 -19.37 6.52 9.93
N SER A 267 -20.65 6.64 9.61
CA SER A 267 -21.50 5.54 9.15
C SER A 267 -21.05 4.92 7.81
N GLU A 268 -20.22 5.62 7.03
CA GLU A 268 -19.60 5.09 5.81
C GLU A 268 -18.24 4.42 6.06
N LEU A 269 -17.74 4.32 7.30
CA LEU A 269 -16.42 3.75 7.59
C LEU A 269 -16.42 2.23 7.40
N ARG A 270 -15.75 1.77 6.35
CA ARG A 270 -15.72 0.36 5.92
C ARG A 270 -14.37 -0.29 6.11
N GLU A 271 -13.29 0.47 6.00
CA GLU A 271 -11.93 -0.07 6.00
C GLU A 271 -11.13 0.53 7.15
N VAL A 272 -10.64 -0.33 8.03
CA VAL A 272 -9.91 0.11 9.21
C VAL A 272 -8.66 -0.74 9.39
N ALA A 273 -7.53 -0.07 9.61
CA ALA A 273 -6.27 -0.71 9.95
C ALA A 273 -5.54 0.00 11.07
N PHE A 274 -4.92 -0.81 11.93
CA PHE A 274 -4.06 -0.35 13.00
C PHE A 274 -2.72 -1.07 12.90
N SER A 275 -1.65 -0.32 13.01
CA SER A 275 -0.31 -0.88 13.19
C SER A 275 0.38 -0.16 14.36
N GLY A 276 1.11 -0.92 15.18
CA GLY A 276 1.72 -0.42 16.42
C GLY A 276 1.09 -0.98 17.70
N SER A 277 1.43 -0.39 18.84
CA SER A 277 0.95 -0.80 20.18
C SER A 277 -0.58 -0.86 20.41
N PRO A 278 -1.48 -0.14 19.71
CA PRO A 278 -2.90 -0.11 20.08
C PRO A 278 -3.70 -1.38 19.83
N ALA A 279 -3.22 -2.39 19.10
CA ALA A 279 -4.05 -3.56 18.75
C ALA A 279 -4.29 -4.55 19.93
N GLY A 280 -4.65 -4.05 21.12
CA GLY A 280 -5.05 -4.82 22.31
C GLY A 280 -6.57 -4.83 22.53
N ASN A 281 -7.01 -5.39 23.67
CA ASN A 281 -8.43 -5.59 24.00
C ASN A 281 -9.30 -4.32 23.88
N ALA A 282 -8.76 -3.16 24.29
CA ALA A 282 -9.52 -1.91 24.25
C ALA A 282 -9.91 -1.53 22.82
N THR A 283 -8.98 -1.65 21.85
CA THR A 283 -9.29 -1.45 20.42
C THR A 283 -10.41 -2.36 19.94
N LEU A 284 -10.28 -3.68 20.15
CA LEU A 284 -11.25 -4.64 19.60
C LEU A 284 -12.64 -4.41 20.18
N SER A 285 -12.75 -4.13 21.49
CA SER A 285 -14.04 -3.86 22.14
C SER A 285 -14.79 -2.64 21.55
N GLN A 286 -14.08 -1.67 20.97
CA GLN A 286 -14.71 -0.49 20.36
C GLN A 286 -15.14 -0.73 18.90
N LEU A 287 -14.66 -1.79 18.23
CA LEU A 287 -15.01 -2.06 16.82
C LEU A 287 -16.51 -2.31 16.61
N GLY A 288 -17.22 -2.75 17.64
CA GLY A 288 -18.67 -2.94 17.60
C GLY A 288 -19.46 -1.64 17.39
N GLN A 289 -18.81 -0.48 17.57
CA GLN A 289 -19.39 0.84 17.29
C GLN A 289 -19.25 1.26 15.82
N LEU A 290 -18.61 0.44 14.98
CA LEU A 290 -18.40 0.71 13.55
C LEU A 290 -19.33 -0.20 12.72
N PRO A 291 -20.62 0.17 12.54
CA PRO A 291 -21.65 -0.74 12.02
C PRO A 291 -21.43 -1.17 10.55
N SER A 292 -20.63 -0.40 9.81
CA SER A 292 -20.35 -0.61 8.38
C SER A 292 -18.98 -1.26 8.12
N LEU A 293 -18.25 -1.65 9.17
CA LEU A 293 -16.91 -2.20 9.06
C LEU A 293 -16.91 -3.50 8.25
N ALA A 294 -16.20 -3.47 7.11
CA ALA A 294 -16.13 -4.56 6.15
C ALA A 294 -14.72 -5.14 5.99
N VAL A 295 -13.69 -4.31 6.13
CA VAL A 295 -12.28 -4.71 6.03
C VAL A 295 -11.54 -4.27 7.29
N LEU A 296 -10.98 -5.24 7.99
CA LEU A 296 -10.25 -5.01 9.22
C LEU A 296 -8.84 -5.60 9.13
N ASN A 297 -7.84 -4.78 9.43
CA ASN A 297 -6.46 -5.23 9.53
C ASN A 297 -5.95 -5.02 10.96
N LEU A 298 -5.67 -6.14 11.63
CA LEU A 298 -5.11 -6.23 12.99
C LEU A 298 -3.70 -6.82 12.96
N SER A 299 -2.91 -6.52 11.92
CA SER A 299 -1.57 -7.07 11.80
C SER A 299 -0.63 -6.51 12.88
N SER A 300 -0.46 -7.23 13.99
CA SER A 300 0.41 -6.82 15.08
C SER A 300 0.78 -7.99 16.00
N PRO A 301 2.01 -8.06 16.52
CA PRO A 301 2.41 -9.08 17.49
C PRO A 301 1.64 -8.95 18.83
N SER A 302 1.05 -7.79 19.12
CA SER A 302 0.23 -7.58 20.33
C SER A 302 -1.13 -8.28 20.28
N VAL A 303 -1.59 -8.69 19.09
CA VAL A 303 -2.82 -9.44 18.92
C VAL A 303 -2.55 -10.91 19.24
N ASN A 304 -3.27 -11.45 20.22
CA ASN A 304 -3.18 -12.84 20.68
C ASN A 304 -4.58 -13.44 20.86
N ASP A 305 -4.68 -14.70 21.27
CA ASP A 305 -5.95 -15.40 21.47
C ASP A 305 -6.90 -14.64 22.42
N ALA A 306 -6.38 -14.14 23.54
CA ALA A 306 -7.20 -13.43 24.53
C ALA A 306 -7.75 -12.11 23.98
N VAL A 307 -6.96 -11.40 23.18
CA VAL A 307 -7.39 -10.18 22.48
C VAL A 307 -8.50 -10.52 21.49
N LEU A 308 -8.30 -11.53 20.64
CA LEU A 308 -9.28 -11.88 19.61
C LEU A 308 -10.62 -12.35 20.20
N GLN A 309 -10.62 -12.99 21.37
CA GLN A 309 -11.84 -13.36 22.10
C GLN A 309 -12.67 -12.15 22.58
N THR A 310 -12.11 -10.94 22.58
CA THR A 310 -12.86 -9.69 22.87
C THR A 310 -13.46 -9.05 21.62
N MET A 311 -13.27 -9.66 20.44
CA MET A 311 -13.84 -9.15 19.19
C MET A 311 -15.37 -9.17 19.28
N PRO A 312 -16.04 -8.02 19.06
CA PRO A 312 -17.49 -7.96 19.06
C PRO A 312 -18.06 -8.62 17.80
N ASP A 313 -19.38 -8.78 17.77
CA ASP A 313 -20.07 -9.17 16.55
C ASP A 313 -19.88 -8.10 15.47
N LEU A 314 -19.22 -8.47 14.37
CA LEU A 314 -19.00 -7.62 13.21
C LEU A 314 -19.76 -8.20 12.00
N PRO A 315 -21.08 -7.99 11.91
CA PRO A 315 -21.93 -8.67 10.94
C PRO A 315 -21.64 -8.28 9.49
N GLN A 316 -20.96 -7.15 9.24
CA GLN A 316 -20.58 -6.71 7.89
C GLN A 316 -19.13 -7.07 7.52
N LEU A 317 -18.38 -7.71 8.42
CA LEU A 317 -16.96 -7.98 8.18
C LEU A 317 -16.79 -9.04 7.09
N GLU A 318 -16.16 -8.64 5.99
CA GLU A 318 -15.88 -9.47 4.83
C GLU A 318 -14.40 -9.86 4.74
N ALA A 319 -13.48 -9.05 5.27
CA ALA A 319 -12.05 -9.33 5.19
C ALA A 319 -11.32 -9.01 6.49
N LEU A 320 -10.53 -9.96 6.98
CA LEU A 320 -9.77 -9.87 8.22
C LEU A 320 -8.31 -10.28 7.98
N SER A 321 -7.38 -9.44 8.40
CA SER A 321 -5.96 -9.82 8.51
C SER A 321 -5.55 -9.85 9.97
N LEU A 322 -5.01 -11.01 10.37
CA LEU A 322 -4.38 -11.30 11.65
C LEU A 322 -2.89 -11.57 11.42
N LYS A 323 -2.33 -11.08 10.32
CA LYS A 323 -0.95 -11.35 9.93
C LYS A 323 0.03 -10.86 11.00
N ASN A 324 1.12 -11.61 11.20
CA ASN A 324 2.16 -11.28 12.20
C ASN A 324 1.60 -11.13 13.64
N SER A 325 0.55 -11.88 13.98
CA SER A 325 -0.01 -11.95 15.33
C SER A 325 0.45 -13.21 16.07
N THR A 326 0.29 -13.22 17.38
CA THR A 326 0.62 -14.37 18.25
C THR A 326 -0.59 -15.28 18.49
N ILE A 327 -1.50 -15.32 17.51
CA ILE A 327 -2.69 -16.17 17.55
C ILE A 327 -2.31 -17.64 17.34
N THR A 328 -2.87 -18.51 18.17
CA THR A 328 -2.75 -19.96 18.12
C THR A 328 -4.07 -20.61 17.67
N ASP A 329 -4.09 -21.94 17.56
CA ASP A 329 -5.30 -22.69 17.20
C ASP A 329 -6.53 -22.33 18.04
N LYS A 330 -6.35 -21.95 19.31
CA LYS A 330 -7.45 -21.55 20.20
C LYS A 330 -8.08 -20.21 19.80
N GLY A 331 -7.29 -19.26 19.28
CA GLY A 331 -7.80 -17.96 18.87
C GLY A 331 -8.82 -18.05 17.73
N LEU A 332 -8.73 -19.09 16.89
CA LEU A 332 -9.69 -19.30 15.79
C LEU A 332 -11.14 -19.52 16.27
N ASP A 333 -11.34 -19.92 17.53
CA ASP A 333 -12.69 -20.05 18.12
C ASP A 333 -13.46 -18.73 18.14
N ALA A 334 -12.77 -17.60 18.19
CA ALA A 334 -13.41 -16.28 18.14
C ALA A 334 -13.98 -15.94 16.75
N LEU A 335 -13.50 -16.62 15.68
CA LEU A 335 -13.92 -16.30 14.31
C LEU A 335 -15.26 -16.93 13.92
N VAL A 336 -15.77 -17.89 14.70
CA VAL A 336 -17.00 -18.64 14.38
C VAL A 336 -18.26 -17.75 14.26
N HIS A 337 -18.22 -16.56 14.84
CA HIS A 337 -19.32 -15.59 14.81
C HIS A 337 -19.27 -14.64 13.59
N VAL A 338 -18.12 -14.54 12.91
CA VAL A 338 -17.91 -13.64 11.76
C VAL A 338 -18.28 -14.34 10.45
N LYS A 339 -19.56 -14.72 10.33
CA LYS A 339 -20.02 -15.63 9.26
C LYS A 339 -19.94 -15.05 7.85
N ASN A 340 -19.87 -13.74 7.69
CA ASN A 340 -19.77 -13.07 6.39
C ASN A 340 -18.33 -12.94 5.88
N LEU A 341 -17.35 -13.48 6.62
CA LEU A 341 -15.94 -13.41 6.25
C LEU A 341 -15.68 -14.15 4.92
N ARG A 342 -15.07 -13.42 3.98
CA ARG A 342 -14.67 -13.86 2.64
C ARG A 342 -13.17 -13.95 2.49
N GLU A 343 -12.41 -13.10 3.17
CA GLU A 343 -10.95 -13.13 3.14
C GLU A 343 -10.38 -13.22 4.54
N LEU A 344 -9.47 -14.17 4.76
CA LEU A 344 -8.78 -14.37 6.02
C LEU A 344 -7.29 -14.53 5.78
N ASP A 345 -6.50 -13.61 6.35
CA ASP A 345 -5.05 -13.67 6.32
C ASP A 345 -4.49 -14.03 7.71
N LEU A 346 -3.95 -15.24 7.81
CA LEU A 346 -3.31 -15.82 9.00
C LEU A 346 -1.79 -15.99 8.78
N GLN A 347 -1.19 -15.29 7.83
CA GLN A 347 0.25 -15.41 7.58
C GLN A 347 1.06 -14.99 8.81
N SER A 348 2.15 -15.69 9.09
CA SER A 348 3.03 -15.43 10.24
C SER A 348 2.31 -15.50 11.60
N THR A 349 1.32 -16.39 11.74
CA THR A 349 0.68 -16.75 13.02
C THR A 349 1.23 -18.08 13.55
N GLU A 350 0.73 -18.54 14.70
CA GLU A 350 1.08 -19.83 15.33
C GLU A 350 0.02 -20.92 15.09
N ILE A 351 -0.77 -20.78 14.02
CA ILE A 351 -1.78 -21.79 13.62
C ILE A 351 -1.10 -23.06 13.12
N THR A 352 -1.55 -24.21 13.63
CA THR A 352 -1.09 -25.54 13.24
C THR A 352 -2.18 -26.32 12.49
N ASN A 353 -1.84 -27.54 12.04
CA ASN A 353 -2.82 -28.51 11.54
C ASN A 353 -4.07 -28.65 12.43
N ALA A 354 -3.92 -28.57 13.76
CA ALA A 354 -5.02 -28.77 14.70
C ALA A 354 -6.01 -27.59 14.74
N GLY A 355 -5.61 -26.40 14.27
CA GLY A 355 -6.47 -25.23 14.18
C GLY A 355 -7.37 -25.22 12.95
N LEU A 356 -6.92 -25.79 11.83
CA LEU A 356 -7.63 -25.69 10.54
C LEU A 356 -9.07 -26.23 10.53
N PRO A 357 -9.45 -27.29 11.28
CA PRO A 357 -10.85 -27.69 11.42
C PRO A 357 -11.77 -26.59 11.98
N ARG A 358 -11.24 -25.65 12.77
CA ARG A 358 -12.04 -24.55 13.36
C ARG A 358 -12.47 -23.51 12.33
N LEU A 359 -11.92 -23.54 11.11
CA LEU A 359 -12.34 -22.68 10.00
C LEU A 359 -13.59 -23.23 9.28
N GLU A 360 -13.98 -24.49 9.51
CA GLU A 360 -15.13 -25.13 8.84
C GLU A 360 -16.43 -24.30 8.91
N PRO A 361 -16.77 -23.58 9.99
CA PRO A 361 -17.97 -22.75 10.02
C PRO A 361 -17.97 -21.56 9.03
N LEU A 362 -16.80 -21.14 8.50
CA LEU A 362 -16.64 -19.99 7.62
C LEU A 362 -16.98 -20.32 6.16
N GLN A 363 -18.23 -20.71 5.92
CA GLN A 363 -18.71 -21.20 4.62
C GLN A 363 -18.76 -20.14 3.50
N HIS A 364 -18.51 -18.86 3.83
CA HIS A 364 -18.38 -17.75 2.88
C HIS A 364 -16.94 -17.43 2.51
N LEU A 365 -15.96 -18.11 3.12
CA LEU A 365 -14.54 -17.85 2.90
C LEU A 365 -14.14 -18.18 1.46
N ARG A 366 -13.60 -17.20 0.75
CA ARG A 366 -13.13 -17.25 -0.64
C ARG A 366 -11.62 -17.23 -0.75
N LEU A 367 -10.95 -16.47 0.13
CA LEU A 367 -9.49 -16.34 0.15
C LEU A 367 -8.97 -16.69 1.54
N LEU A 368 -7.99 -17.59 1.59
CA LEU A 368 -7.28 -17.94 2.81
C LEU A 368 -5.76 -17.84 2.60
N VAL A 369 -5.08 -17.09 3.45
CA VAL A 369 -3.61 -17.02 3.49
C VAL A 369 -3.10 -17.67 4.75
N LEU A 370 -2.16 -18.61 4.60
CA LEU A 370 -1.57 -19.42 5.66
C LEU A 370 -0.03 -19.42 5.56
N GLY A 371 0.59 -19.97 6.60
CA GLY A 371 2.01 -20.25 6.65
C GLY A 371 2.80 -19.18 7.41
N ASN A 372 3.97 -19.57 7.87
CA ASN A 372 4.82 -18.75 8.71
C ASN A 372 6.27 -18.89 8.21
N PRO A 373 6.90 -17.79 7.74
CA PRO A 373 8.27 -17.85 7.21
C PRO A 373 9.32 -18.20 8.26
N VAL A 374 9.01 -18.00 9.55
CA VAL A 374 9.90 -18.31 10.68
C VAL A 374 9.73 -19.77 11.12
N ASN A 375 8.51 -20.31 11.05
CA ASN A 375 8.21 -21.69 11.41
C ASN A 375 7.33 -22.36 10.36
N THR A 376 7.98 -22.91 9.32
CA THR A 376 7.29 -23.54 8.18
C THR A 376 6.70 -24.91 8.49
N GLU A 377 6.96 -25.47 9.68
CA GLU A 377 6.55 -26.82 10.11
C GLU A 377 5.16 -26.86 10.77
N LEU A 378 4.54 -25.69 11.00
CA LEU A 378 3.24 -25.60 11.66
C LEU A 378 2.12 -26.30 10.86
N ILE A 379 2.19 -26.21 9.53
CA ILE A 379 1.21 -26.81 8.62
C ILE A 379 1.95 -27.78 7.69
N THR A 380 1.74 -29.08 7.89
CA THR A 380 2.44 -30.19 7.21
C THR A 380 1.54 -31.42 7.11
N GLY A 381 1.97 -32.47 6.41
CA GLY A 381 1.21 -33.72 6.26
C GLY A 381 -0.18 -33.47 5.72
N ASP A 382 -1.19 -34.10 6.32
CA ASP A 382 -2.60 -33.97 5.95
C ASP A 382 -3.26 -32.66 6.44
N GLY A 383 -2.46 -31.64 6.79
CA GLY A 383 -2.95 -30.37 7.35
C GLY A 383 -4.02 -29.68 6.51
N LEU A 384 -4.00 -29.84 5.18
CA LEU A 384 -4.98 -29.23 4.28
C LEU A 384 -6.32 -29.99 4.19
N GLU A 385 -6.44 -31.18 4.79
CA GLU A 385 -7.66 -32.00 4.77
C GLU A 385 -8.93 -31.22 5.17
N PRO A 386 -8.93 -30.41 6.25
CA PRO A 386 -10.13 -29.69 6.67
C PRO A 386 -10.59 -28.63 5.67
N LEU A 387 -9.69 -28.11 4.84
CA LEU A 387 -10.03 -27.07 3.84
C LEU A 387 -10.97 -27.60 2.74
N THR A 388 -11.04 -28.92 2.56
CA THR A 388 -12.00 -29.56 1.64
C THR A 388 -13.46 -29.30 2.03
N LYS A 389 -13.73 -28.88 3.27
CA LYS A 389 -15.06 -28.51 3.77
C LYS A 389 -15.44 -27.06 3.50
N LEU A 390 -14.50 -26.23 3.02
CA LEU A 390 -14.75 -24.84 2.67
C LEU A 390 -15.27 -24.76 1.22
N LEU A 391 -16.59 -24.82 1.08
CA LEU A 391 -17.24 -24.98 -0.23
C LEU A 391 -17.05 -23.80 -1.18
N ARG A 392 -16.69 -22.62 -0.67
CA ARG A 392 -16.49 -21.39 -1.44
C ARG A 392 -15.03 -20.93 -1.53
N LEU A 393 -14.08 -21.71 -1.01
CA LEU A 393 -12.67 -21.35 -1.07
C LEU A 393 -12.20 -21.37 -2.53
N GLU A 394 -11.86 -20.20 -3.06
CA GLU A 394 -11.44 -19.96 -4.44
C GLU A 394 -9.92 -19.79 -4.55
N VAL A 395 -9.31 -19.18 -3.54
CA VAL A 395 -7.91 -18.75 -3.54
C VAL A 395 -7.23 -19.18 -2.24
N LEU A 396 -6.13 -19.92 -2.35
CA LEU A 396 -5.34 -20.37 -1.20
C LEU A 396 -3.88 -19.94 -1.35
N ASP A 397 -3.37 -19.19 -0.38
CA ASP A 397 -1.94 -18.91 -0.27
C ASP A 397 -1.33 -19.76 0.85
N VAL A 398 -0.41 -20.63 0.48
CA VAL A 398 0.39 -21.48 1.37
C VAL A 398 1.88 -21.33 1.05
N ASN A 399 2.30 -20.21 0.46
CA ASN A 399 3.67 -20.02 -0.01
C ASN A 399 4.71 -19.99 1.13
N ARG A 400 4.25 -19.86 2.38
CA ARG A 400 5.09 -19.82 3.60
C ARG A 400 4.98 -21.10 4.45
N VAL A 401 4.66 -22.24 3.85
CA VAL A 401 4.66 -23.55 4.51
C VAL A 401 5.85 -24.40 4.04
N ASN A 402 6.08 -25.55 4.69
CA ASN A 402 7.02 -26.56 4.21
C ASN A 402 6.36 -27.46 3.15
N ASP A 403 6.60 -27.15 1.88
CA ASP A 403 6.06 -27.90 0.72
C ASP A 403 6.60 -29.33 0.60
N ASP A 404 7.75 -29.64 1.20
CA ASP A 404 8.31 -31.00 1.21
C ASP A 404 7.50 -31.95 2.10
N LYS A 405 6.92 -31.41 3.17
CA LYS A 405 6.15 -32.20 4.13
C LYS A 405 4.65 -32.10 3.95
N LEU A 406 4.16 -31.12 3.21
CA LEU A 406 2.74 -30.90 3.03
C LEU A 406 2.13 -31.87 2.01
N ASP A 407 1.03 -32.53 2.35
CA ASP A 407 0.22 -33.24 1.37
C ASP A 407 -0.69 -32.26 0.61
N LEU A 408 -0.51 -32.22 -0.72
CA LEU A 408 -1.26 -31.33 -1.61
C LEU A 408 -2.55 -32.00 -2.15
N ARG A 409 -2.69 -33.33 -2.04
CA ARG A 409 -3.83 -34.07 -2.59
C ARG A 409 -5.21 -33.57 -2.13
N PRO A 410 -5.39 -33.09 -0.88
CA PRO A 410 -6.66 -32.49 -0.47
C PRO A 410 -7.12 -31.33 -1.37
N LEU A 411 -6.21 -30.58 -2.00
CA LEU A 411 -6.54 -29.47 -2.89
C LEU A 411 -7.37 -29.91 -4.11
N ALA A 412 -7.21 -31.16 -4.56
CA ALA A 412 -8.00 -31.71 -5.66
C ALA A 412 -9.49 -31.83 -5.30
N ARG A 413 -9.78 -32.00 -4.01
CA ARG A 413 -11.13 -32.17 -3.46
C ARG A 413 -11.78 -30.86 -3.00
N CYS A 414 -11.06 -29.74 -3.05
CA CYS A 414 -11.64 -28.42 -2.79
C CYS A 414 -12.51 -28.00 -3.99
N PRO A 415 -13.85 -27.93 -3.86
CA PRO A 415 -14.74 -27.86 -5.01
C PRO A 415 -14.55 -26.56 -5.81
N SER A 416 -14.41 -25.42 -5.13
CA SER A 416 -14.37 -24.09 -5.75
C SER A 416 -12.96 -23.54 -5.95
N LEU A 417 -11.91 -24.28 -5.59
CA LEU A 417 -10.54 -23.77 -5.60
C LEU A 417 -10.05 -23.51 -7.03
N MET A 418 -9.62 -22.30 -7.32
CA MET A 418 -9.19 -21.84 -8.63
C MET A 418 -7.71 -21.49 -8.68
N GLU A 419 -7.18 -20.91 -7.60
CA GLU A 419 -5.80 -20.41 -7.56
C GLU A 419 -5.11 -20.81 -6.27
N VAL A 420 -3.86 -21.27 -6.40
CA VAL A 420 -3.01 -21.63 -5.28
C VAL A 420 -1.68 -20.91 -5.43
N ASN A 421 -1.26 -20.18 -4.40
CA ASN A 421 0.12 -19.72 -4.27
C ASN A 421 0.89 -20.70 -3.39
N LEU A 422 1.86 -21.38 -3.99
CA LEU A 422 2.69 -22.38 -3.34
C LEU A 422 4.12 -22.26 -3.91
N SER A 423 5.12 -22.18 -3.03
CA SER A 423 6.50 -22.41 -3.42
C SER A 423 6.72 -23.90 -3.63
N ILE A 424 6.97 -24.32 -4.87
CA ILE A 424 7.39 -25.70 -5.19
C ILE A 424 8.91 -25.71 -5.27
N ARG A 425 9.57 -26.22 -4.23
CA ARG A 425 11.03 -26.21 -4.07
C ARG A 425 11.66 -27.59 -4.22
N SER A 426 10.90 -28.68 -4.02
CA SER A 426 11.38 -30.04 -4.20
C SER A 426 10.72 -30.81 -5.34
N ALA A 427 11.40 -31.87 -5.78
CA ALA A 427 10.87 -32.83 -6.73
C ALA A 427 9.62 -33.55 -6.18
N ASP A 428 9.57 -33.83 -4.87
CA ASP A 428 8.42 -34.48 -4.23
C ASP A 428 7.20 -33.55 -4.17
N ALA A 429 7.39 -32.28 -3.84
CA ALA A 429 6.33 -31.27 -3.93
C ALA A 429 5.83 -31.12 -5.38
N SER A 430 6.74 -31.08 -6.35
CA SER A 430 6.42 -31.02 -7.79
C SER A 430 5.58 -32.22 -8.24
N LYS A 431 5.95 -33.43 -7.81
CA LYS A 431 5.20 -34.65 -8.11
C LYS A 431 3.78 -34.63 -7.52
N ARG A 432 3.64 -34.28 -6.24
CA ARG A 432 2.31 -34.14 -5.60
C ARG A 432 1.45 -33.09 -6.29
N TRP A 433 2.05 -31.99 -6.72
CA TRP A 433 1.33 -30.96 -7.48
C TRP A 433 0.87 -31.47 -8.86
N GLN A 434 1.69 -32.25 -9.56
CA GLN A 434 1.29 -32.88 -10.82
C GLN A 434 0.11 -33.84 -10.65
N GLU A 435 0.07 -34.60 -9.54
CA GLU A 435 -1.07 -35.47 -9.20
C GLU A 435 -2.35 -34.63 -9.02
N VAL A 436 -2.28 -33.53 -8.28
CA VAL A 436 -3.40 -32.58 -8.12
C VAL A 436 -3.83 -31.98 -9.45
N GLN A 437 -2.89 -31.57 -10.31
CA GLN A 437 -3.19 -31.02 -11.63
C GLN A 437 -3.82 -32.03 -12.59
N ALA A 438 -3.46 -33.31 -12.49
CA ALA A 438 -4.08 -34.37 -13.27
C ALA A 438 -5.58 -34.52 -12.95
N GLU A 439 -5.96 -34.35 -11.67
CA GLU A 439 -7.36 -34.36 -11.22
C GLU A 439 -8.08 -33.02 -11.45
N ARG A 440 -7.36 -31.89 -11.35
CA ARG A 440 -7.88 -30.53 -11.50
C ARG A 440 -7.07 -29.70 -12.54
N PRO A 441 -7.20 -29.95 -13.85
CA PRO A 441 -6.39 -29.26 -14.87
C PRO A 441 -6.58 -27.74 -14.96
N ARG A 442 -7.67 -27.20 -14.39
CA ARG A 442 -7.98 -25.76 -14.35
C ARG A 442 -7.46 -25.06 -13.10
N LEU A 443 -6.96 -25.80 -12.11
CA LEU A 443 -6.40 -25.23 -10.89
C LEU A 443 -5.07 -24.57 -11.21
N LYS A 444 -4.97 -23.26 -11.00
CA LYS A 444 -3.79 -22.47 -11.34
C LYS A 444 -2.82 -22.40 -10.18
N LEU A 445 -1.53 -22.52 -10.49
CA LEU A 445 -0.46 -22.10 -9.60
C LEU A 445 -0.15 -20.62 -9.91
N VAL A 446 -0.21 -19.76 -8.90
CA VAL A 446 0.08 -18.32 -9.02
C VAL A 446 1.28 -17.95 -8.15
N GLN A 447 1.94 -16.83 -8.46
CA GLN A 447 3.16 -16.39 -7.75
C GLN A 447 2.87 -15.45 -6.58
N GLU A 448 1.78 -14.70 -6.64
CA GLU A 448 1.39 -13.77 -5.59
C GLU A 448 -0.13 -13.73 -5.45
N ILE A 449 -0.59 -13.72 -4.19
CA ILE A 449 -1.96 -13.40 -3.81
C ILE A 449 -1.90 -12.14 -2.94
N ILE A 450 -2.72 -11.15 -3.26
CA ILE A 450 -2.80 -9.89 -2.52
C ILE A 450 -4.20 -9.79 -1.92
N PRO A 451 -4.37 -10.14 -0.63
CA PRO A 451 -5.65 -9.94 0.06
C PRO A 451 -6.03 -8.47 0.09
N VAL A 452 -7.33 -8.16 0.14
CA VAL A 452 -7.81 -6.77 0.19
C VAL A 452 -7.25 -6.01 1.40
N THR A 453 -7.09 -6.72 2.52
CA THR A 453 -6.51 -6.20 3.76
C THR A 453 -5.05 -5.77 3.60
N ARG A 454 -4.30 -6.34 2.63
CA ARG A 454 -2.92 -5.96 2.35
C ARG A 454 -2.82 -4.57 1.74
N TYR A 455 -3.86 -4.10 1.02
CA TYR A 455 -3.89 -2.72 0.55
C TYR A 455 -3.95 -1.71 1.70
N LEU A 456 -4.42 -2.11 2.89
CA LEU A 456 -4.34 -1.30 4.11
C LEU A 456 -2.90 -1.19 4.65
N ASN A 457 -2.07 -2.21 4.43
CA ASN A 457 -0.68 -2.26 4.90
C ASN A 457 0.37 -1.81 3.88
N LYS A 458 -0.01 -1.54 2.62
CA LYS A 458 0.92 -1.24 1.50
C LYS A 458 1.89 -0.08 1.79
N TYR A 459 1.63 0.69 2.83
CA TYR A 459 2.39 1.87 3.23
C TYR A 459 3.56 1.58 4.19
N HIS A 460 3.69 0.36 4.73
CA HIS A 460 4.80 0.01 5.64
C HIS A 460 6.00 -0.67 4.98
N THR A 461 5.86 -1.15 3.75
CA THR A 461 6.95 -1.82 3.04
C THR A 461 6.95 -1.44 1.57
N THR A 462 7.99 -0.70 1.17
CA THR A 462 8.45 -0.40 -0.19
C THR A 462 7.73 0.71 -0.97
N TYR A 463 8.53 1.70 -1.39
CA TYR A 463 8.29 2.54 -2.57
C TYR A 463 7.67 1.70 -3.70
N GLY A 464 6.44 2.00 -4.13
CA GLY A 464 5.84 1.27 -5.25
C GLY A 464 4.31 1.26 -5.26
N GLU A 465 3.76 2.22 -5.98
CA GLU A 465 2.54 2.19 -6.81
C GLU A 465 1.28 1.48 -6.28
N ILE A 466 0.18 2.22 -6.13
CA ILE A 466 -1.18 1.68 -6.15
C ILE A 466 -1.53 1.35 -7.62
N PRO A 467 -2.13 0.18 -7.94
CA PRO A 467 -2.60 -0.13 -9.29
C PRO A 467 -3.62 0.88 -9.84
#